data_AF-D0FL87-F1
#
_entry.id   AF-D0FL87-F1
#
_cell.length_a   1.000
_cell.length_b   1.000
_cell.length_c   1.000
_cell.angle_alpha   90.00
_cell.angle_beta   90.00
_cell.angle_gamma   90.00
#
_symmetry.space_group_name_H-M   'P 1'
#
loop_
_entity.id
_entity.type
_entity.pdbx_description
1 polymer ?
#
loop_
_entity_poly.entity_id
_entity_poly.type
_entity_poly.pdbx_seq_one_letter_code
_entity_poly.pdbx_strand_id
1 'polypeptide(L)'
;WVKVSKELMADLSIHYTYTLILDDSQDDPFPTMVTYFDDLQAGREQKHPWWILVNEHFPNVLRHFGPFCSLNLIRSTLDFFEGCWIEQYNFHGYPGSYDFPGFLRRINGLGHCVGGSLWPKELFDEQEHFLEITSAIAQMENWMVWVNDLMSFYKEFDDPRDQTSLVKNYAVCESLTLSQALEKLTQDTLQSSEQMMIVFSEKDAKIFQT
;
A
#
# COMPACT_ATOMS: atom_id res chain seq x y z
N TRP A 1 13.60 -3.70 1.84
CA TRP A 1 14.59 -3.47 0.76
C TRP A 1 16.06 -3.50 1.20
N VAL A 2 16.49 -4.30 2.18
CA VAL A 2 17.92 -4.31 2.59
C VAL A 2 18.85 -5.03 1.59
N LYS A 3 18.27 -5.80 0.66
CA LYS A 3 19.00 -6.64 -0.32
C LYS A 3 19.15 -6.01 -1.70
N VAL A 4 18.51 -4.86 -1.94
CA VAL A 4 18.46 -4.25 -3.28
C VAL A 4 19.61 -3.27 -3.49
N SER A 5 19.83 -2.85 -4.75
CA SER A 5 20.87 -1.88 -5.09
C SER A 5 20.59 -0.50 -4.46
N LYS A 6 21.64 0.31 -4.26
CA LYS A 6 21.50 1.68 -3.74
C LYS A 6 20.65 2.57 -4.66
N GLU A 7 20.74 2.34 -5.97
CA GLU A 7 19.94 3.06 -6.96
C GLU A 7 18.46 2.73 -6.79
N LEU A 8 18.10 1.45 -6.63
CA LEU A 8 16.72 1.07 -6.37
C LEU A 8 16.22 1.61 -5.01
N MET A 9 17.06 1.60 -3.96
CA MET A 9 16.70 2.25 -2.68
C MET A 9 16.38 3.73 -2.87
N ALA A 10 17.19 4.46 -3.65
CA ALA A 10 16.98 5.88 -3.91
C ALA A 10 15.68 6.14 -4.70
N ASP A 11 15.46 5.40 -5.78
CA ASP A 11 14.29 5.58 -6.63
C ASP A 11 12.98 5.23 -5.87
N LEU A 12 12.98 4.15 -5.07
CA LEU A 12 11.85 3.83 -4.19
C LEU A 12 11.65 4.86 -3.08
N SER A 13 12.74 5.43 -2.54
CA SER A 13 12.63 6.48 -1.52
C SER A 13 11.92 7.71 -2.08
N ILE A 14 12.21 8.10 -3.32
CA ILE A 14 11.51 9.19 -3.99
C ILE A 14 10.03 8.85 -4.17
N HIS A 15 9.72 7.65 -4.67
CA HIS A 15 8.33 7.21 -4.88
C HIS A 15 7.51 7.21 -3.59
N TYR A 16 8.00 6.56 -2.54
CA TYR A 16 7.30 6.50 -1.26
C TYR A 16 7.27 7.85 -0.53
N THR A 17 8.17 8.78 -0.85
CA THR A 17 8.07 10.17 -0.36
C THR A 17 6.93 10.92 -1.06
N TYR A 18 6.74 10.72 -2.38
CA TYR A 18 5.58 11.30 -3.06
C TYR A 18 4.26 10.80 -2.47
N THR A 19 4.14 9.50 -2.18
CA THR A 19 2.92 8.95 -1.57
C THR A 19 2.68 9.54 -0.18
N LEU A 20 3.71 9.65 0.66
CA LEU A 20 3.59 10.25 1.99
C LEU A 20 3.19 11.74 1.93
N ILE A 21 3.68 12.50 0.94
CA ILE A 21 3.27 13.90 0.75
C ILE A 21 1.78 14.01 0.35
N LEU A 22 1.27 13.05 -0.43
CA LEU A 22 -0.15 13.03 -0.81
C LEU A 22 -1.07 12.68 0.35
N ASP A 23 -0.64 11.73 1.20
CA ASP A 23 -1.29 11.41 2.47
C ASP A 23 -1.51 12.66 3.33
N ASP A 24 -0.55 13.59 3.23
CA ASP A 24 -0.61 14.87 3.91
C ASP A 24 -1.47 15.95 3.21
N SER A 25 -2.04 15.68 2.04
CA SER A 25 -2.84 16.65 1.26
C SER A 25 -4.27 16.82 1.80
N GLN A 26 -4.84 18.00 1.57
CA GLN A 26 -6.24 18.34 1.86
C GLN A 26 -6.98 18.87 0.62
N ASP A 27 -6.32 18.87 -0.54
CA ASP A 27 -6.87 19.40 -1.79
C ASP A 27 -7.86 18.40 -2.41
N ASP A 28 -9.08 18.84 -2.72
CA ASP A 28 -10.09 17.99 -3.39
C ASP A 28 -9.60 17.56 -4.79
N PRO A 29 -9.41 16.24 -5.04
CA PRO A 29 -8.97 15.74 -6.32
C PRO A 29 -10.00 15.94 -7.45
N PHE A 30 -11.29 16.06 -7.14
CA PHE A 30 -12.38 16.01 -8.11
C PHE A 30 -12.15 16.89 -9.35
N PRO A 31 -11.83 18.21 -9.23
CA PRO A 31 -11.72 19.08 -10.40
C PRO A 31 -10.59 18.66 -11.35
N THR A 32 -9.55 18.03 -10.83
CA THR A 32 -8.37 17.60 -11.59
C THR A 32 -8.50 16.18 -12.16
N MET A 33 -9.48 15.40 -11.73
CA MET A 33 -9.70 14.04 -12.19
C MET A 33 -10.75 13.91 -13.30
N VAL A 34 -11.49 14.99 -13.61
CA VAL A 34 -12.56 15.00 -14.63
C VAL A 34 -12.09 14.47 -16.00
N THR A 35 -10.87 14.81 -16.41
CA THR A 35 -10.30 14.41 -17.71
C THR A 35 -9.20 13.35 -17.59
N TYR A 36 -9.03 12.74 -16.41
CA TYR A 36 -7.91 11.84 -16.12
C TYR A 36 -7.70 10.76 -17.19
N PHE A 37 -8.78 10.05 -17.54
CA PHE A 37 -8.71 8.95 -18.49
C PHE A 37 -8.47 9.43 -19.93
N ASP A 38 -9.14 10.50 -20.37
CA ASP A 38 -8.96 11.06 -21.70
C ASP A 38 -7.54 11.60 -21.90
N ASP A 39 -6.96 12.20 -20.86
CA ASP A 39 -5.60 12.70 -20.85
C ASP A 39 -4.59 11.55 -20.85
N LEU A 40 -4.81 10.52 -20.02
CA LEU A 40 -3.98 9.31 -19.98
C LEU A 40 -3.94 8.59 -21.33
N GLN A 41 -5.12 8.30 -21.91
CA GLN A 41 -5.25 7.57 -23.17
C GLN A 41 -4.63 8.33 -24.35
N ALA A 42 -4.67 9.66 -24.32
CA ALA A 42 -4.10 10.50 -25.36
C ALA A 42 -2.63 10.87 -25.12
N GLY A 43 -2.01 10.40 -24.03
CA GLY A 43 -0.63 10.74 -23.67
C GLY A 43 -0.44 12.22 -23.33
N ARG A 44 -1.48 12.89 -22.84
CA ARG A 44 -1.40 14.27 -22.33
C ARG A 44 -0.98 14.26 -20.86
N GLU A 45 -0.30 15.33 -20.47
CA GLU A 45 0.01 15.58 -19.06
C GLU A 45 -1.28 15.65 -18.22
N GLN A 46 -1.24 15.01 -17.05
CA GLN A 46 -2.35 14.97 -16.10
C GLN A 46 -2.61 16.36 -15.50
N LYS A 47 -3.82 16.60 -14.98
CA LYS A 47 -4.15 17.89 -14.35
C LYS A 47 -3.74 17.99 -12.89
N HIS A 48 -3.77 16.87 -12.16
CA HIS A 48 -3.39 16.85 -10.76
C HIS A 48 -1.85 16.92 -10.66
N PRO A 49 -1.26 17.91 -9.94
CA PRO A 49 0.18 18.12 -9.91
C PRO A 49 0.96 16.90 -9.39
N TRP A 50 0.40 16.18 -8.42
CA TRP A 50 1.00 14.92 -7.95
C TRP A 50 1.12 13.87 -9.07
N TRP A 51 0.09 13.70 -9.90
CA TRP A 51 0.12 12.75 -11.02
C TRP A 51 1.13 13.16 -12.09
N ILE A 52 1.37 14.46 -12.30
CA ILE A 52 2.41 14.95 -13.21
C ILE A 52 3.77 14.45 -12.73
N LEU A 53 4.14 14.76 -11.49
CA LEU A 53 5.46 14.45 -10.94
C LEU A 53 5.69 12.94 -10.76
N VAL A 54 4.68 12.22 -10.25
CA VAL A 54 4.80 10.77 -10.05
C VAL A 54 4.91 10.04 -11.38
N ASN A 55 4.10 10.37 -12.38
CA ASN A 55 4.17 9.71 -13.68
C ASN A 55 5.47 10.05 -14.44
N GLU A 56 5.99 11.27 -14.30
CA GLU A 56 7.28 11.66 -14.86
C GLU A 56 8.43 10.87 -14.22
N HIS A 57 8.39 10.68 -12.90
CA HIS A 57 9.42 9.96 -12.16
C HIS A 57 9.30 8.42 -12.27
N PHE A 58 8.09 7.88 -12.43
CA PHE A 58 7.80 6.44 -12.34
C PHE A 58 8.73 5.55 -13.20
N PRO A 59 9.10 5.92 -14.45
CA PRO A 59 10.05 5.12 -15.24
C PRO A 59 11.38 4.82 -14.53
N ASN A 60 11.86 5.73 -13.65
CA ASN A 60 13.08 5.49 -12.86
C ASN A 60 12.90 4.38 -11.83
N VAL A 61 11.68 4.16 -11.34
CA VAL A 61 11.34 3.04 -10.45
C VAL A 61 11.09 1.78 -11.27
N LEU A 62 10.25 1.85 -12.31
CA LEU A 62 9.80 0.68 -13.07
C LEU A 62 10.93 -0.01 -13.83
N ARG A 63 11.99 0.70 -14.21
CA ARG A 63 13.15 0.12 -14.89
C ARG A 63 13.82 -1.00 -14.08
N HIS A 64 13.64 -1.06 -12.76
CA HIS A 64 14.21 -2.09 -11.88
C HIS A 64 13.44 -3.40 -11.87
N PHE A 65 12.24 -3.44 -12.44
CA PHE A 65 11.31 -4.56 -12.31
C PHE A 65 10.96 -5.20 -13.66
N GLY A 66 10.42 -6.42 -13.59
CA GLY A 66 9.72 -7.08 -14.70
C GLY A 66 8.29 -6.54 -14.84
N PRO A 67 7.61 -6.86 -15.95
CA PRO A 67 6.29 -6.33 -16.25
C PRO A 67 5.22 -6.67 -15.20
N PHE A 68 5.27 -7.84 -14.55
CA PHE A 68 4.27 -8.21 -13.54
C PHE A 68 4.43 -7.40 -12.25
N CYS A 69 5.65 -7.26 -11.73
CA CYS A 69 5.94 -6.40 -10.59
C CYS A 69 5.67 -4.94 -10.91
N SER A 70 6.09 -4.44 -12.09
CA SER A 70 5.77 -3.08 -12.53
C SER A 70 4.26 -2.79 -12.54
N LEU A 71 3.44 -3.73 -13.00
CA LEU A 71 1.99 -3.58 -12.99
C LEU A 71 1.44 -3.50 -11.56
N ASN A 72 1.97 -4.27 -10.62
CA ASN A 72 1.56 -4.20 -9.21
C ASN A 72 1.88 -2.83 -8.58
N LEU A 73 3.05 -2.25 -8.88
CA LEU A 73 3.40 -0.90 -8.43
C LEU A 73 2.43 0.15 -9.01
N ILE A 74 2.12 0.08 -10.31
CA ILE A 74 1.19 1.01 -10.97
C ILE A 74 -0.19 0.93 -10.34
N ARG A 75 -0.78 -0.28 -10.24
CA ARG A 75 -2.13 -0.46 -9.68
C ARG A 75 -2.20 0.03 -8.25
N SER A 76 -1.25 -0.38 -7.41
CA SER A 76 -1.23 0.00 -6.00
C SER A 76 -1.07 1.50 -5.78
N THR A 77 -0.37 2.20 -6.69
CA THR A 77 -0.21 3.66 -6.63
C THR A 77 -1.49 4.37 -7.05
N LEU A 78 -2.23 3.81 -8.02
CA LEU A 78 -3.56 4.29 -8.39
C LEU A 78 -4.56 4.07 -7.26
N ASP A 79 -4.57 2.87 -6.66
CA ASP A 79 -5.39 2.54 -5.49
C ASP A 79 -5.09 3.55 -4.37
N PHE A 80 -3.80 3.79 -4.06
CA PHE A 80 -3.41 4.74 -3.02
C PHE A 80 -3.97 6.15 -3.23
N PHE A 81 -3.96 6.65 -4.46
CA PHE A 81 -4.55 7.95 -4.77
C PHE A 81 -6.06 7.99 -4.49
N GLU A 82 -6.80 6.93 -4.82
CA GLU A 82 -8.22 6.80 -4.46
C GLU A 82 -8.41 6.72 -2.94
N GLY A 83 -7.52 6.03 -2.22
CA GLY A 83 -7.50 5.94 -0.77
C GLY A 83 -7.42 7.31 -0.11
N CYS A 84 -6.41 8.11 -0.48
CA CYS A 84 -6.26 9.47 0.02
C CYS A 84 -7.48 10.34 -0.30
N TRP A 85 -8.11 10.16 -1.47
CA TRP A 85 -9.33 10.87 -1.82
C TRP A 85 -10.50 10.50 -0.89
N ILE A 86 -10.70 9.22 -0.60
CA ILE A 86 -11.74 8.77 0.34
C ILE A 86 -11.48 9.33 1.75
N GLU A 87 -10.23 9.36 2.20
CA GLU A 87 -9.85 9.82 3.54
C GLU A 87 -10.14 11.30 3.80
N GLN A 88 -10.19 12.14 2.76
CA GLN A 88 -10.60 13.54 2.90
C GLN A 88 -12.01 13.73 3.47
N TYR A 89 -12.87 12.71 3.35
CA TYR A 89 -14.22 12.75 3.91
C TYR A 89 -14.26 12.40 5.40
N ASN A 90 -13.14 11.97 5.98
CA ASN A 90 -13.03 11.51 7.37
C ASN A 90 -14.15 10.51 7.74
N PHE A 91 -14.46 9.61 6.79
CA PHE A 91 -15.57 8.66 6.90
C PHE A 91 -15.08 7.31 7.40
N HIS A 92 -15.58 6.90 8.57
CA HIS A 92 -15.19 5.64 9.20
C HIS A 92 -15.96 4.40 8.72
N GLY A 93 -16.89 4.57 7.77
CA GLY A 93 -17.86 3.56 7.41
C GLY A 93 -19.18 3.68 8.19
N TYR A 94 -20.25 3.12 7.64
CA TYR A 94 -21.52 3.03 8.35
C TYR A 94 -21.52 1.87 9.37
N PRO A 95 -22.19 2.00 10.52
CA PRO A 95 -22.40 0.87 11.43
C PRO A 95 -23.01 -0.33 10.70
N GLY A 96 -22.41 -1.51 10.86
CA GLY A 96 -22.77 -2.74 10.14
C GLY A 96 -22.04 -2.96 8.81
N SER A 97 -21.23 -2.01 8.35
CA SER A 97 -20.44 -2.12 7.11
C SER A 97 -19.11 -2.85 7.33
N TYR A 98 -19.17 -4.13 7.71
CA TYR A 98 -18.02 -4.92 8.16
C TYR A 98 -16.86 -5.00 7.15
N ASP A 99 -17.13 -4.89 5.85
CA ASP A 99 -16.09 -4.96 4.81
C ASP A 99 -15.36 -3.63 4.60
N PHE A 100 -15.88 -2.51 5.12
CA PHE A 100 -15.34 -1.17 4.86
C PHE A 100 -13.92 -0.95 5.43
N PRO A 101 -13.61 -1.33 6.69
CA PRO A 101 -12.28 -1.09 7.25
C PRO A 101 -11.16 -1.79 6.44
N GLY A 102 -11.36 -3.05 6.08
CA GLY A 102 -10.41 -3.82 5.27
C GLY A 102 -10.38 -3.41 3.79
N PHE A 103 -11.49 -2.89 3.25
CA PHE A 103 -11.50 -2.26 1.93
C PHE A 103 -10.62 -1.01 1.88
N LEU A 104 -10.88 -0.04 2.77
CA LEU A 104 -10.15 1.23 2.77
C LEU A 104 -8.65 0.99 3.03
N ARG A 105 -8.33 0.09 3.98
CA ARG A 105 -6.93 -0.19 4.33
C ARG A 105 -6.12 -0.81 3.19
N ARG A 106 -6.75 -1.62 2.33
CA ARG A 106 -6.06 -2.16 1.15
C ARG A 106 -5.79 -1.07 0.12
N ILE A 107 -6.75 -0.18 -0.09
CA ILE A 107 -6.65 0.90 -1.06
C ILE A 107 -5.57 1.91 -0.65
N ASN A 108 -5.53 2.36 0.62
CA ASN A 108 -4.52 3.31 1.10
C ASN A 108 -3.20 2.64 1.58
N GLY A 109 -3.12 1.31 1.58
CA GLY A 109 -2.03 0.59 2.23
C GLY A 109 -0.76 0.40 1.42
N LEU A 110 -0.78 0.68 0.11
CA LEU A 110 0.34 0.42 -0.82
C LEU A 110 0.86 -1.03 -0.81
N GLY A 111 0.06 -2.00 -0.34
CA GLY A 111 0.53 -3.36 -0.08
C GLY A 111 1.11 -4.05 -1.31
N HIS A 112 0.48 -3.90 -2.47
CA HIS A 112 1.00 -4.44 -3.74
C HIS A 112 2.22 -3.68 -4.28
N CYS A 113 2.33 -2.37 -4.02
CA CYS A 113 3.54 -1.59 -4.33
C CYS A 113 4.72 -2.11 -3.50
N VAL A 114 4.51 -2.29 -2.20
CA VAL A 114 5.53 -2.79 -1.28
C VAL A 114 5.92 -4.23 -1.66
N GLY A 115 4.95 -5.14 -1.72
CA GLY A 115 5.19 -6.53 -2.06
C GLY A 115 5.85 -6.70 -3.44
N GLY A 116 5.40 -5.95 -4.46
CA GLY A 116 5.94 -6.04 -5.81
C GLY A 116 7.35 -5.45 -5.95
N SER A 117 7.70 -4.47 -5.13
CA SER A 117 9.00 -3.79 -5.23
C SER A 117 10.13 -4.51 -4.48
N LEU A 118 9.86 -5.66 -3.85
CA LEU A 118 10.88 -6.49 -3.22
C LEU A 118 11.71 -7.30 -4.24
N TRP A 119 11.26 -7.40 -5.49
CA TRP A 119 11.78 -8.35 -6.48
C TRP A 119 12.41 -7.67 -7.70
N PRO A 120 13.55 -6.97 -7.56
CA PRO A 120 14.22 -6.38 -8.72
C PRO A 120 14.66 -7.47 -9.70
N LYS A 121 14.50 -7.22 -11.01
CA LYS A 121 14.85 -8.17 -12.07
C LYS A 121 16.35 -8.46 -12.17
N GLU A 122 17.18 -7.61 -11.57
CA GLU A 122 18.62 -7.88 -11.43
C GLU A 122 18.90 -9.07 -10.49
N LEU A 123 18.00 -9.32 -9.53
CA LEU A 123 18.16 -10.38 -8.54
C LEU A 123 17.20 -11.55 -8.77
N PHE A 124 16.01 -11.32 -9.30
CA PHE A 124 14.98 -12.35 -9.42
C PHE A 124 14.47 -12.44 -10.86
N ASP A 125 14.45 -13.64 -11.41
CA ASP A 125 13.68 -13.90 -12.62
C ASP A 125 12.20 -14.01 -12.25
N GLU A 126 11.41 -13.06 -12.75
CA GLU A 126 9.99 -12.92 -12.45
C GLU A 126 9.15 -14.10 -12.97
N GLN A 127 9.57 -14.76 -14.05
CA GLN A 127 8.87 -15.93 -14.59
C GLN A 127 9.20 -17.19 -13.79
N GLU A 128 10.47 -17.36 -13.41
CA GLU A 128 10.91 -18.49 -12.61
C GLU A 128 10.27 -18.49 -11.21
N HIS A 129 10.17 -17.32 -10.57
CA HIS A 129 9.69 -17.16 -9.19
C HIS A 129 8.25 -16.62 -9.12
N PHE A 130 7.47 -16.74 -10.20
CA PHE A 130 6.17 -16.08 -10.32
C PHE A 130 5.21 -16.43 -9.16
N LEU A 131 5.18 -17.70 -8.76
CA LEU A 131 4.27 -18.19 -7.73
C LEU A 131 4.67 -17.69 -6.34
N GLU A 132 5.96 -17.69 -6.04
CA GLU A 132 6.53 -17.17 -4.80
C GLU A 132 6.30 -15.66 -4.70
N ILE A 133 6.61 -14.91 -5.77
CA ILE A 133 6.40 -13.45 -5.84
C ILE A 133 4.92 -13.13 -5.64
N THR A 134 4.02 -13.80 -6.36
CA THR A 134 2.57 -13.59 -6.22
C THR A 134 2.09 -13.89 -4.80
N SER A 135 2.55 -15.00 -4.21
CA SER A 135 2.21 -15.39 -2.85
C SER A 135 2.76 -14.40 -1.81
N ALA A 136 3.95 -13.87 -2.05
CA ALA A 136 4.57 -12.89 -1.17
C ALA A 136 3.84 -11.54 -1.25
N ILE A 137 3.44 -11.09 -2.44
CA ILE A 137 2.61 -9.90 -2.61
C ILE A 137 1.31 -10.04 -1.81
N ALA A 138 0.61 -11.18 -1.93
CA ALA A 138 -0.66 -11.41 -1.25
C ALA A 138 -0.53 -11.48 0.28
N GLN A 139 0.53 -12.10 0.81
CA GLN A 139 0.74 -12.15 2.27
C GLN A 139 1.29 -10.84 2.83
N MET A 140 2.22 -10.21 2.11
CA MET A 140 2.87 -8.96 2.52
C MET A 140 1.90 -7.78 2.53
N GLU A 141 0.91 -7.76 1.63
CA GLU A 141 -0.14 -6.74 1.60
C GLU A 141 -0.75 -6.55 2.99
N ASN A 142 -1.21 -7.64 3.60
CA ASN A 142 -1.85 -7.60 4.92
C ASN A 142 -0.83 -7.44 6.05
N TRP A 143 0.27 -8.20 6.01
CA TRP A 143 1.25 -8.17 7.09
C TRP A 143 1.83 -6.78 7.30
N MET A 144 2.23 -6.11 6.21
CA MET A 144 2.86 -4.80 6.28
C MET A 144 1.91 -3.75 6.86
N VAL A 145 0.67 -3.70 6.37
CA VAL A 145 -0.30 -2.70 6.81
C VAL A 145 -0.71 -2.92 8.26
N TRP A 146 -0.92 -4.17 8.69
CA TRP A 146 -1.31 -4.48 10.07
C TRP A 146 -0.18 -4.24 11.07
N VAL A 147 1.07 -4.57 10.71
CA VAL A 147 2.23 -4.21 11.53
C VAL A 147 2.35 -2.69 11.64
N ASN A 148 2.13 -1.95 10.55
CA ASN A 148 2.11 -0.50 10.58
C ASN A 148 1.02 0.02 11.52
N ASP A 149 -0.24 -0.42 11.37
CA ASP A 149 -1.37 -0.01 12.22
C ASP A 149 -1.11 -0.33 13.71
N LEU A 150 -0.49 -1.47 14.01
CA LEU A 150 -0.18 -1.87 15.38
C LEU A 150 0.91 -0.97 15.99
N MET A 151 1.96 -0.68 15.22
CA MET A 151 3.07 0.16 15.67
C MET A 151 2.71 1.65 15.70
N SER A 152 1.84 2.09 14.79
CA SER A 152 1.41 3.48 14.67
C SER A 152 0.26 3.81 15.64
N PHE A 153 -0.44 2.81 16.18
CA PHE A 153 -1.53 3.01 17.13
C PHE A 153 -1.19 4.01 18.25
N TYR A 154 0.05 4.00 18.76
CA TYR A 154 0.51 4.94 19.77
C TYR A 154 0.49 6.40 19.29
N LYS A 155 1.02 6.69 18.09
CA LYS A 155 1.05 8.06 17.56
C LYS A 155 -0.34 8.52 17.12
N GLU A 156 -1.18 7.60 16.63
CA GLU A 156 -2.50 7.88 16.04
C GLU A 156 -3.61 7.98 17.08
N PHE A 157 -3.35 7.56 18.32
CA PHE A 157 -4.37 7.42 19.35
C PHE A 157 -5.20 8.70 19.52
N ASP A 158 -4.52 9.84 19.66
CA ASP A 158 -5.13 11.17 19.87
C ASP A 158 -4.91 12.15 18.71
N ASP A 159 -4.33 11.72 17.58
CA ASP A 159 -4.05 12.62 16.46
C ASP A 159 -5.35 12.97 15.69
N PRO A 160 -5.80 14.24 15.65
CA PRO A 160 -7.01 14.65 14.96
C PRO A 160 -6.99 14.39 13.44
N ARG A 161 -5.81 14.23 12.85
CA ARG A 161 -5.63 13.91 11.44
C ARG A 161 -5.83 12.42 11.17
N ASP A 162 -5.31 11.57 12.06
CA ASP A 162 -5.32 10.10 11.90
C ASP A 162 -6.57 9.49 12.55
N GLN A 163 -7.74 10.02 12.23
CA GLN A 163 -9.01 9.53 12.77
C GLN A 163 -9.56 8.35 11.97
N THR A 164 -9.39 8.29 10.65
CA THR A 164 -9.84 7.17 9.80
C THR A 164 -8.90 5.95 9.81
N SER A 165 -8.21 5.68 10.92
CA SER A 165 -7.33 4.50 11.04
C SER A 165 -8.12 3.19 11.08
N LEU A 166 -7.47 2.07 10.73
CA LEU A 166 -8.10 0.75 10.66
C LEU A 166 -8.81 0.37 11.97
N VAL A 167 -8.16 0.60 13.11
CA VAL A 167 -8.69 0.26 14.44
C VAL A 167 -9.93 1.11 14.78
N LYS A 168 -9.91 2.40 14.47
CA LYS A 168 -11.06 3.30 14.70
C LYS A 168 -12.23 2.95 13.76
N ASN A 169 -11.94 2.56 12.53
CA ASN A 169 -12.96 2.12 11.57
C ASN A 169 -13.61 0.80 12.00
N TYR A 170 -12.84 -0.16 12.55
CA TYR A 170 -13.41 -1.37 13.17
C TYR A 170 -14.36 -1.03 14.33
N ALA A 171 -13.96 -0.12 15.22
CA ALA A 171 -14.81 0.28 16.34
C ALA A 171 -16.18 0.81 15.88
N VAL A 172 -16.21 1.62 14.81
CA VAL A 172 -17.45 2.16 14.23
C VAL A 172 -18.24 1.11 13.47
N CYS A 173 -17.63 0.44 12.49
CA CYS A 173 -18.32 -0.48 11.59
C CYS A 173 -18.81 -1.74 12.29
N GLU A 174 -18.03 -2.30 13.21
CA GLU A 174 -18.36 -3.55 13.92
C GLU A 174 -19.01 -3.31 15.28
N SER A 175 -19.21 -2.04 15.69
CA SER A 175 -19.73 -1.67 17.01
C SER A 175 -18.89 -2.25 18.17
N LEU A 176 -17.58 -2.26 17.98
CA LEU A 176 -16.61 -2.74 18.96
C LEU A 176 -16.11 -1.59 19.85
N THR A 177 -15.69 -1.92 21.07
CA THR A 177 -14.82 -1.00 21.82
C THR A 177 -13.46 -0.88 21.13
N LEU A 178 -12.75 0.23 21.34
CA LEU A 178 -11.41 0.42 20.77
C LEU A 178 -10.43 -0.69 21.22
N SER A 179 -10.57 -1.21 22.43
CA SER A 179 -9.77 -2.33 22.93
C SER A 179 -10.04 -3.63 22.17
N GLN A 180 -11.30 -3.92 21.84
CA GLN A 180 -11.66 -5.10 21.05
C GLN A 180 -11.18 -4.97 19.59
N ALA A 181 -11.26 -3.78 19.02
CA ALA A 181 -10.72 -3.50 17.69
C ALA A 181 -9.19 -3.68 17.64
N LEU A 182 -8.47 -3.24 18.68
CA LEU A 182 -7.02 -3.44 18.79
C LEU A 182 -6.66 -4.92 19.01
N GLU A 183 -7.45 -5.65 19.80
CA GLU A 183 -7.28 -7.08 19.99
C GLU A 183 -7.46 -7.84 18.66
N LYS A 184 -8.48 -7.47 17.87
CA LYS A 184 -8.67 -8.00 16.52
C LYS A 184 -7.44 -7.77 15.63
N LEU A 185 -6.95 -6.53 15.56
CA LEU A 185 -5.73 -6.21 14.80
C LEU A 185 -4.53 -7.05 15.26
N THR A 186 -4.39 -7.25 16.58
CA THR A 186 -3.28 -8.03 17.15
C THR A 186 -3.36 -9.49 16.72
N GLN A 187 -4.55 -10.10 16.76
CA GLN A 187 -4.76 -11.48 16.31
C GLN A 187 -4.45 -11.64 14.82
N ASP A 188 -4.95 -10.73 13.98
CA ASP A 188 -4.72 -10.73 12.54
C ASP A 188 -3.20 -10.58 12.23
N THR A 189 -2.50 -9.70 12.95
CA THR A 189 -1.05 -9.48 12.81
C THR A 189 -0.23 -10.71 13.20
N LEU A 190 -0.55 -11.35 14.33
CA LEU A 190 0.14 -12.55 14.81
C LEU A 190 -0.04 -13.72 13.83
N GLN A 191 -1.28 -13.97 13.42
CA GLN A 191 -1.58 -15.02 12.46
C GLN A 191 -0.85 -14.78 11.13
N SER A 192 -0.86 -13.54 10.62
CA SER A 192 -0.13 -13.19 9.40
C SER A 192 1.37 -13.46 9.53
N SER A 193 1.97 -13.10 10.68
CA SER A 193 3.39 -13.30 10.95
C SER A 193 3.77 -14.78 10.99
N GLU A 194 2.95 -15.61 11.65
CA GLU A 194 3.16 -17.06 11.71
C GLU A 194 3.06 -17.70 10.31
N GLN A 195 2.03 -17.32 9.53
CA GLN A 195 1.83 -17.85 8.19
C GLN A 195 2.94 -17.43 7.23
N MET A 196 3.47 -16.21 7.34
CA MET A 196 4.61 -15.75 6.55
C MET A 196 5.81 -16.69 6.74
N MET A 197 6.12 -17.06 7.99
CA MET A 197 7.22 -17.98 8.29
C MET A 197 6.94 -19.39 7.78
N ILE A 198 5.74 -19.91 8.00
CA ILE A 198 5.35 -21.26 7.56
C ILE A 198 5.44 -21.40 6.04
N VAL A 199 4.89 -20.43 5.29
CA VAL A 199 4.81 -20.54 3.83
C VAL A 199 6.18 -20.42 3.15
N PHE A 200 7.05 -19.54 3.66
CA PHE A 200 8.33 -19.23 3.00
C PHE A 200 9.55 -19.98 3.55
N SER A 201 9.47 -20.60 4.74
CA SER A 201 10.63 -21.26 5.38
C SER A 201 11.28 -22.39 4.56
N GLU A 202 10.50 -23.09 3.74
CA GLU A 202 10.98 -24.18 2.88
C GLU A 202 11.15 -23.76 1.41
N LYS A 203 10.98 -22.47 1.10
CA LYS A 203 11.20 -21.94 -0.26
C LYS A 203 12.67 -21.65 -0.50
N ASP A 204 12.97 -21.22 -1.72
CA ASP A 204 14.33 -20.82 -2.10
C ASP A 204 14.92 -19.87 -1.04
N ALA A 205 16.15 -20.13 -0.61
CA ALA A 205 16.79 -19.41 0.48
C ALA A 205 16.89 -17.90 0.20
N LYS A 206 17.00 -17.51 -1.07
CA LYS A 206 17.00 -16.11 -1.49
C LYS A 206 15.62 -15.47 -1.32
N ILE A 207 14.54 -16.20 -1.62
CA ILE A 207 13.15 -15.76 -1.37
C ILE A 207 12.92 -15.60 0.13
N PHE A 208 13.30 -16.58 0.94
CA PHE A 208 13.13 -16.53 2.40
C PHE A 208 13.93 -15.39 3.06
N GLN A 209 15.08 -15.02 2.51
CA GLN A 209 15.95 -13.96 3.02
C GLN A 209 15.61 -12.55 2.52
N THR A 210 14.63 -12.40 1.63
CA THR A 210 14.19 -11.12 1.06
C THR A 210 13.17 -10.44 1.95
#